data_AF-A0A286XYK7-F1
#
_entry.id   AF-A0A286XYK7-F1
#
_cell.length_a   1.000
_cell.length_b   1.000
_cell.length_c   1.000
_cell.angle_alpha   90.00
_cell.angle_beta   90.00
_cell.angle_gamma   90.00
#
_symmetry.space_group_name_H-M   'P 1'
#
loop_
_entity.id
_entity.type
_entity.pdbx_description
1 polymer ?
#
loop_
_entity_poly.entity_id
_entity_poly.type
_entity_poly.pdbx_seq_one_letter_code
_entity_poly.pdbx_strand_id
1 'polypeptide(L)'
;MALLVMDEEEDSKKHFNYNKIVEHQNLSKKQKKKLMKKKELLEDDFEVNVSDARFQAMYTSHLFNLDPSDPNFKKTKAMEKILEEKAREREQKEQEITQTEKASQKKPIDPALSVLIKSVKNKTEQFQARKKQRIK
;
A
#
# COMPACT_ATOMS: atom_id res chain seq x y z
N MET A 1 21.92 57.86 -9.54
CA MET A 1 20.60 57.84 -8.86
C MET A 1 20.28 56.40 -8.52
N ALA A 2 19.81 56.19 -7.30
CA ALA A 2 19.73 54.90 -6.60
C ALA A 2 18.67 53.95 -7.18
N LEU A 3 19.00 52.66 -7.22
CA LEU A 3 18.06 51.56 -7.41
C LEU A 3 17.21 51.46 -6.13
N LEU A 4 15.96 51.94 -6.22
CA LEU A 4 15.01 51.91 -5.11
C LEU A 4 14.55 50.47 -4.90
N VAL A 5 14.83 49.96 -3.70
CA VAL A 5 14.33 48.69 -3.15
C VAL A 5 12.80 48.70 -3.20
N MET A 6 12.23 47.95 -4.16
CA MET A 6 10.80 47.62 -4.18
C MET A 6 10.56 46.49 -3.17
N ASP A 7 10.49 46.87 -1.90
CA ASP A 7 10.26 46.02 -0.72
C ASP A 7 8.76 45.68 -0.51
N GLU A 8 7.97 45.55 -1.59
CA GLU A 8 6.50 45.38 -1.49
C GLU A 8 6.00 43.99 -1.95
N GLU A 9 6.87 43.11 -2.46
CA GLU A 9 6.48 41.75 -2.90
C GLU A 9 7.04 40.61 -2.03
N GLU A 10 7.50 40.90 -0.81
CA GLU A 10 8.05 39.85 0.06
C GLU A 10 6.98 39.06 0.84
N ASP A 11 5.81 39.65 1.09
CA ASP A 11 4.69 39.02 1.82
C ASP A 11 3.96 37.91 1.05
N SER A 12 4.26 37.73 -0.24
CA SER A 12 3.63 36.71 -1.10
C SER A 12 4.50 35.47 -1.36
N LYS A 13 5.73 35.43 -0.83
CA LYS A 13 6.62 34.26 -0.96
C LYS A 13 6.20 33.14 -0.01
N LYS A 14 5.40 32.20 -0.51
CA LYS A 14 5.12 30.92 0.15
C LYS A 14 6.40 30.06 0.18
N HIS A 15 7.23 30.20 1.21
CA HIS A 15 8.42 29.38 1.37
C HIS A 15 8.06 27.91 1.63
N PHE A 16 8.60 26.99 0.82
CA PHE A 16 8.42 25.55 0.99
C PHE A 16 9.11 25.09 2.28
N ASN A 17 8.32 24.63 3.24
CA ASN A 17 8.80 24.10 4.51
C ASN A 17 8.32 22.66 4.67
N TYR A 18 9.16 21.69 4.31
CA TYR A 18 8.80 20.27 4.36
C TYR A 18 8.28 19.84 5.74
N ASN A 19 8.99 20.22 6.81
CA ASN A 19 8.60 19.85 8.18
C ASN A 19 7.21 20.36 8.56
N LYS A 20 6.89 21.63 8.21
CA LYS A 20 5.56 22.21 8.46
C LYS A 20 4.47 21.49 7.68
N ILE A 21 4.75 21.10 6.44
CA ILE A 21 3.80 20.37 5.58
C ILE A 21 3.49 19.00 6.19
N VAL A 22 4.51 18.23 6.56
CA VAL A 22 4.35 16.91 7.20
C VAL A 22 3.56 17.03 8.50
N GLU A 23 3.89 18.01 9.35
CA GLU A 23 3.16 18.27 10.59
C GLU A 23 1.68 18.58 10.30
N HIS A 24 1.39 19.55 9.43
CA HIS A 24 0.03 19.97 9.10
C HIS A 24 -0.82 18.84 8.52
N GLN A 25 -0.22 17.97 7.71
CA GLN A 25 -0.92 16.80 7.17
C GLN A 25 -1.30 15.81 8.27
N ASN A 26 -0.40 15.58 9.24
CA ASN A 26 -0.59 14.67 10.38
C ASN A 26 -1.41 15.25 11.55
N LEU A 27 -1.75 16.54 11.55
CA LEU A 27 -2.57 17.14 12.60
C LEU A 27 -3.97 16.53 12.70
N SER A 28 -4.46 16.40 13.93
CA SER A 28 -5.84 15.99 14.22
C SER A 28 -6.86 17.02 13.75
N LYS A 29 -8.10 16.59 13.46
CA LYS A 29 -9.22 17.46 13.05
C LYS A 29 -9.42 18.65 14.01
N LYS A 30 -9.20 18.47 15.32
CA LYS A 30 -9.32 19.53 16.33
C LYS A 30 -8.19 20.58 16.20
N GLN A 31 -6.96 20.13 15.95
CA GLN A 31 -5.81 21.01 15.78
C GLN A 31 -5.90 21.78 14.47
N LYS A 32 -6.31 21.13 13.37
CA LYS A 32 -6.58 21.77 12.08
C LYS A 32 -7.59 22.91 12.20
N LYS A 33 -8.69 22.70 12.94
CA LYS A 33 -9.69 23.77 13.23
C LYS A 33 -9.09 24.96 14.00
N LYS A 34 -8.16 24.72 14.93
CA LYS A 34 -7.48 25.81 15.67
C LYS A 34 -6.53 26.60 14.76
N LEU A 35 -5.84 25.92 13.86
CA LEU A 35 -4.91 26.53 12.91
C LEU A 35 -5.62 27.33 11.82
N MET A 36 -6.77 26.84 11.33
CA MET A 36 -7.68 27.58 10.46
C MET A 36 -8.14 28.90 11.08
N LYS A 37 -8.50 28.89 12.38
CA LYS A 37 -8.87 30.12 13.11
C LYS A 37 -7.72 31.13 13.22
N LYS A 38 -6.48 30.64 13.21
CA LYS A 38 -5.26 31.46 13.23
C LYS A 38 -4.78 31.89 11.83
N LYS A 39 -5.44 31.46 10.75
CA LYS A 39 -5.01 31.65 9.35
C LYS A 39 -3.60 31.13 9.04
N GLU A 40 -3.07 30.22 9.86
CA GLU A 40 -1.73 29.61 9.66
C GLU A 40 -1.80 28.31 8.84
N LEU A 41 -2.99 27.90 8.39
CA LEU A 41 -3.11 26.67 7.63
C LEU A 41 -2.52 26.87 6.22
N LEU A 42 -1.44 26.16 5.96
CA LEU A 42 -0.91 25.96 4.60
C LEU A 42 -1.93 25.16 3.78
N GLU A 43 -2.44 25.77 2.71
CA GLU A 43 -3.18 25.09 1.66
C GLU A 43 -2.20 24.27 0.81
N ASP A 44 -2.52 23.00 0.59
CA ASP A 44 -1.68 22.03 -0.10
C ASP A 44 -2.53 21.31 -1.15
N ASP A 45 -2.42 21.81 -2.39
CA ASP A 45 -3.14 21.35 -3.58
C ASP A 45 -2.29 20.38 -4.43
N PHE A 46 -1.13 19.96 -3.94
CA PHE A 46 -0.23 19.10 -4.69
C PHE A 46 -0.75 17.66 -4.72
N GLU A 47 -0.86 17.09 -5.93
CA GLU A 47 -1.23 15.69 -6.13
C GLU A 47 -0.13 14.92 -6.87
N VAL A 48 0.24 13.76 -6.34
CA VAL A 48 1.21 12.86 -6.97
C VAL A 48 0.54 12.07 -8.10
N ASN A 49 1.17 12.06 -9.27
CA ASN A 49 0.81 11.18 -10.37
C ASN A 49 1.34 9.76 -10.10
N VAL A 50 0.44 8.85 -9.74
CA VAL A 50 0.74 7.46 -9.43
C VAL A 50 1.06 6.60 -10.67
N SER A 51 0.62 7.04 -11.85
CA SER A 51 0.74 6.32 -13.12
C SER A 51 2.02 6.65 -13.90
N ASP A 52 2.97 7.36 -13.29
CA ASP A 52 4.23 7.71 -13.95
C ASP A 52 5.18 6.51 -13.99
N ALA A 53 5.55 6.10 -15.21
CA ALA A 53 6.42 4.95 -15.48
C ALA A 53 7.77 5.03 -14.76
N ARG A 54 8.28 6.24 -14.48
CA ARG A 54 9.57 6.43 -13.78
C ARG A 54 9.54 5.88 -12.36
N PHE A 55 8.37 5.85 -11.72
CA PHE A 55 8.20 5.41 -10.34
C PHE A 55 7.60 4.01 -10.22
N GLN A 56 7.39 3.31 -11.35
CA GLN A 56 6.81 1.97 -11.37
C GLN A 56 7.61 0.96 -10.52
N ALA A 57 8.93 1.15 -10.42
CA ALA A 57 9.80 0.33 -9.59
C ALA A 57 9.44 0.35 -8.09
N MET A 58 8.76 1.41 -7.60
CA MET A 58 8.27 1.48 -6.21
C MET A 58 7.19 0.42 -5.91
N TYR A 59 6.41 0.06 -6.94
CA TYR A 59 5.33 -0.90 -6.79
C TYR A 59 5.81 -2.32 -7.03
N THR A 60 6.67 -2.52 -8.04
CA THR A 60 7.10 -3.86 -8.47
C THR A 60 8.29 -4.42 -7.71
N SER A 61 9.26 -3.60 -7.34
CA SER A 61 10.52 -4.06 -6.74
C SER A 61 10.48 -3.99 -5.22
N HIS A 62 10.99 -5.04 -4.58
CA HIS A 62 11.07 -5.10 -3.11
C HIS A 62 12.12 -4.13 -2.53
N LEU A 63 13.11 -3.71 -3.32
CA LEU A 63 14.20 -2.83 -2.88
C LEU A 63 13.71 -1.42 -2.54
N PHE A 64 12.59 -1.01 -3.12
CA PHE A 64 12.05 0.34 -2.99
C PHE A 64 10.71 0.37 -2.25
N ASN A 65 10.42 -0.67 -1.46
CA ASN A 65 9.20 -0.76 -0.68
C ASN A 65 9.19 0.30 0.43
N LEU A 66 8.04 0.94 0.61
CA LEU A 66 7.79 1.86 1.71
C LEU A 66 7.46 1.06 2.98
N ASP A 67 8.29 1.19 4.01
CA ASP A 67 8.10 0.54 5.32
C ASP A 67 7.64 1.56 6.38
N PRO A 68 6.40 1.44 6.92
CA PRO A 68 5.95 2.28 8.03
C PRO A 68 6.75 2.13 9.33
N SER A 69 7.56 1.07 9.45
CA SER A 69 8.39 0.77 10.62
C SER A 69 9.71 1.53 10.61
N ASP A 70 10.11 2.11 9.47
CA ASP A 70 11.33 2.89 9.33
C ASP A 70 11.16 4.30 9.98
N PRO A 71 12.08 4.78 10.84
CA PRO A 71 12.05 6.13 11.40
C PRO A 71 11.97 7.28 10.36
N ASN A 72 12.49 7.03 9.15
CA ASN A 72 12.47 7.97 8.05
C ASN A 72 11.11 8.03 7.34
N PHE A 73 10.20 7.10 7.62
CA PHE A 73 8.86 7.12 7.06
C PHE A 73 8.07 8.32 7.59
N LYS A 74 7.70 9.22 6.67
CA LYS A 74 6.81 10.34 6.94
C LYS A 74 5.46 10.06 6.30
N LYS A 75 4.45 9.95 7.16
CA LYS A 75 3.06 9.78 6.74
C LYS A 75 2.55 11.07 6.10
N THR A 76 2.63 11.13 4.78
CA THR A 76 2.13 12.25 3.97
C THR A 76 1.01 11.76 3.09
N LYS A 77 0.12 12.66 2.64
CA LYS A 77 -0.98 12.32 1.72
C LYS A 77 -0.48 11.63 0.43
N ALA A 78 0.65 12.11 -0.09
CA ALA A 78 1.33 11.53 -1.24
C ALA A 78 1.76 10.07 -0.97
N MET A 79 2.37 9.83 0.18
CA MET A 79 2.80 8.48 0.58
C MET A 79 1.63 7.52 0.76
N GLU A 80 0.51 8.00 1.28
CA GLU A 80 -0.73 7.22 1.40
C GLU A 80 -1.28 6.83 0.02
N LYS A 81 -1.33 7.75 -0.95
CA LYS A 81 -1.77 7.45 -2.33
C LYS A 81 -0.90 6.37 -2.99
N ILE A 82 0.43 6.43 -2.79
CA ILE A 82 1.37 5.43 -3.33
C ILE A 82 1.12 4.06 -2.69
N LEU A 83 0.87 4.01 -1.38
CA LEU A 83 0.59 2.76 -0.68
C LEU A 83 -0.74 2.13 -1.14
N GLU A 84 -1.75 2.96 -1.39
CA GLU A 84 -3.05 2.53 -1.91
C GLU A 84 -2.93 1.92 -3.32
N GLU A 85 -2.20 2.56 -4.23
CA GLU A 85 -1.96 1.99 -5.56
C GLU A 85 -1.15 0.70 -5.51
N LYS A 86 -0.15 0.59 -4.62
CA LYS A 86 0.56 -0.67 -4.39
C LYS A 86 -0.37 -1.78 -3.92
N ALA A 87 -1.32 -1.47 -3.02
CA ALA A 87 -2.31 -2.44 -2.55
C ALA A 87 -3.22 -2.88 -3.70
N ARG A 88 -3.67 -1.94 -4.53
CA ARG A 88 -4.48 -2.20 -5.72
C ARG A 88 -3.76 -3.10 -6.74
N GLU A 89 -2.50 -2.84 -7.05
CA GLU A 89 -1.70 -3.70 -7.93
C GLU A 89 -1.56 -5.12 -7.37
N ARG A 90 -1.40 -5.24 -6.05
CA ARG A 90 -1.32 -6.55 -5.39
C ARG A 90 -2.62 -7.34 -5.51
N GLU A 91 -3.76 -6.69 -5.28
CA GLU A 91 -5.08 -7.31 -5.44
C GLU A 91 -5.31 -7.78 -6.89
N GLN A 92 -4.93 -6.97 -7.88
CA GLN A 92 -5.02 -7.34 -9.29
C GLN A 92 -4.16 -8.57 -9.61
N LYS A 93 -2.93 -8.60 -9.11
CA LYS A 93 -2.02 -9.74 -9.30
C LYS A 93 -2.55 -11.02 -8.63
N GLU A 94 -3.12 -10.91 -7.42
CA GLU A 94 -3.76 -12.04 -6.73
C GLU A 94 -5.00 -12.54 -7.50
N GLN A 95 -5.77 -11.64 -8.12
CA GLN A 95 -6.89 -12.01 -9.00
C GLN A 95 -6.43 -12.73 -10.27
N GLU A 96 -5.33 -12.31 -10.90
CA GLU A 96 -4.76 -13.00 -12.06
C GLU A 96 -4.25 -14.40 -11.69
N ILE A 97 -3.55 -14.53 -10.57
CA ILE A 97 -3.06 -15.83 -10.07
C ILE A 97 -4.24 -16.76 -9.78
N THR A 98 -5.26 -16.28 -9.07
CA THR A 98 -6.45 -17.11 -8.75
C THR A 98 -7.26 -17.49 -9.99
N GLN A 99 -7.34 -16.63 -11.01
CA GLN A 99 -7.95 -17.00 -12.29
C GLN A 99 -7.13 -18.06 -13.05
N THR A 100 -5.80 -17.93 -13.04
CA THR A 100 -4.90 -18.90 -13.67
C THR A 100 -4.92 -20.25 -12.94
N GLU A 101 -5.00 -20.23 -11.61
CA GLU A 101 -5.15 -21.44 -10.78
C GLU A 101 -6.53 -22.10 -10.99
N LYS A 102 -7.61 -21.32 -11.06
CA LYS A 102 -8.95 -21.85 -11.39
C LYS A 102 -9.01 -22.41 -12.82
N ALA A 103 -8.29 -21.83 -13.77
CA ALA A 103 -8.16 -22.38 -15.12
C ALA A 103 -7.32 -23.66 -15.14
N SER A 104 -6.27 -23.75 -14.31
CA SER A 104 -5.44 -24.95 -14.14
C SER A 104 -6.20 -26.10 -13.46
N GLN A 105 -7.09 -25.80 -12.49
CA GLN A 105 -7.98 -26.78 -11.84
C GLN A 105 -9.09 -27.32 -12.77
N LYS A 106 -9.38 -26.66 -13.90
CA LYS A 106 -10.34 -27.13 -14.92
C LYS A 106 -9.70 -28.00 -16.00
N LYS A 107 -8.38 -28.21 -15.98
CA LYS A 107 -7.77 -29.23 -16.83
C LYS A 107 -8.30 -30.60 -16.37
N PRO A 108 -8.78 -31.46 -17.28
CA PRO A 108 -9.30 -32.76 -16.90
C PRO A 108 -8.20 -33.56 -16.21
N ILE A 109 -8.30 -33.70 -14.90
CA ILE A 109 -7.45 -34.58 -14.11
C ILE A 109 -7.72 -36.00 -14.61
N ASP A 110 -6.66 -36.75 -14.89
CA ASP A 110 -6.78 -38.15 -15.31
C ASP A 110 -7.67 -38.91 -14.31
N PRO A 111 -8.76 -39.57 -14.77
CA PRO A 111 -9.63 -40.35 -13.90
C PRO A 111 -8.86 -41.33 -13.01
N ALA A 112 -7.75 -41.91 -13.46
CA ALA A 112 -6.92 -42.80 -12.65
C ALA A 112 -6.28 -42.09 -11.44
N LEU A 113 -5.81 -40.85 -11.63
CA LEU A 113 -5.22 -40.04 -10.56
C LEU A 113 -6.28 -39.63 -9.52
N SER A 114 -7.51 -39.38 -9.95
CA SER A 114 -8.62 -39.06 -9.04
C SER A 114 -8.97 -40.23 -8.11
N VAL A 115 -8.94 -41.47 -8.63
CA VAL A 115 -9.17 -42.69 -7.86
C VAL A 115 -8.03 -42.93 -6.87
N LEU A 116 -6.78 -42.68 -7.28
CA LEU A 116 -5.61 -42.78 -6.41
C LEU A 116 -5.66 -41.77 -5.26
N ILE A 117 -5.99 -40.50 -5.52
CA ILE A 117 -6.11 -39.49 -4.47
C ILE A 117 -7.19 -39.88 -3.45
N LYS A 118 -8.33 -40.40 -3.90
CA LYS A 118 -9.40 -40.89 -3.02
C LYS A 118 -8.96 -42.07 -2.16
N SER A 119 -8.23 -43.03 -2.74
CA SER A 119 -7.76 -44.21 -2.02
C SER A 119 -6.71 -43.85 -0.96
N VAL A 120 -5.79 -42.94 -1.29
CA VAL A 120 -4.79 -42.43 -0.34
C VAL A 120 -5.48 -41.70 0.81
N LYS A 121 -6.42 -40.77 0.53
CA LYS A 121 -7.18 -40.05 1.56
C LYS A 121 -7.91 -41.00 2.52
N ASN A 122 -8.68 -41.94 1.97
CA ASN A 122 -9.39 -42.94 2.77
C ASN A 122 -8.43 -43.76 3.64
N LYS A 123 -7.26 -44.14 3.10
CA LYS A 123 -6.26 -44.94 3.84
C LYS A 123 -5.61 -44.14 4.97
N THR A 124 -5.32 -42.86 4.76
CA THR A 124 -4.82 -41.97 5.82
C THR A 124 -5.85 -41.74 6.92
N GLU A 125 -7.13 -41.54 6.59
CA GLU A 125 -8.19 -41.37 7.58
C GLU A 125 -8.37 -42.62 8.44
N GLN A 126 -8.36 -43.79 7.82
CA GLN A 126 -8.39 -45.07 8.54
C GLN A 126 -7.18 -45.24 9.46
N PHE A 127 -5.99 -44.84 9.02
CA PHE A 127 -4.79 -44.90 9.85
C PHE A 127 -4.86 -43.96 11.04
N GLN A 128 -5.34 -42.73 10.84
CA GLN A 128 -5.54 -41.77 11.92
C GLN A 128 -6.64 -42.21 12.91
N ALA A 129 -7.75 -42.77 12.42
CA ALA A 129 -8.82 -43.30 13.26
C ALA A 129 -8.32 -44.47 14.13
N ARG A 130 -7.56 -45.40 13.54
CA ARG A 130 -6.93 -46.51 14.28
C ARG A 130 -5.89 -46.03 15.30
N LYS A 131 -5.09 -45.01 14.97
CA LYS A 131 -4.14 -44.41 15.91
C LYS A 131 -4.83 -43.78 17.11
N LYS A 132 -5.95 -43.07 16.90
CA LYS A 132 -6.74 -42.46 17.99
C LYS A 132 -7.40 -43.49 18.90
N GLN A 133 -7.77 -44.66 18.37
CA GLN A 133 -8.34 -45.77 19.16
C GLN A 133 -7.30 -46.49 20.02
N ARG A 134 -6.00 -46.46 19.66
CA ARG A 134 -4.92 -47.11 20.42
C ARG A 134 -4.32 -46.24 21.53
N ILE A 135 -4.70 -44.96 21.60
CA ILE A 135 -4.16 -43.98 22.56
C ILE A 135 -5.20 -43.67 23.68
N LYS A 136 -6.42 -44.21 23.58
CA LYS A 136 -7.37 -44.31 24.69
C LYS A 136 -7.21 -45.66 25.38
#